data_AF-A0A9X3ELP9-F1
#
_entry.id   AF-A0A9X3ELP9-F1
#
_cell.length_a   1.000
_cell.length_b   1.000
_cell.length_c   1.000
_cell.angle_alpha   90.00
_cell.angle_beta   90.00
_cell.angle_gamma   90.00
#
_symmetry.space_group_name_H-M   'P 1'
#
loop_
_entity.id
_entity.type
_entity.pdbx_description
1 polymer ?
#
loop_
_entity_poly.entity_id
_entity_poly.type
_entity_poly.pdbx_seq_one_letter_code
_entity_poly.pdbx_strand_id
1 'polypeptide(L)'
;MTNVQEVVTQQFAALVDMPADRIDQDAPLGAYGMTSILAVQLLGKLEKECNVALSLEELTSVGTLNDLGALVSRKLAESPGA
;
A
#
# COMPACT_ATOMS: atom_id res chain seq x y z
N MET A 1 9.02 16.70 -0.96
CA MET A 1 8.68 15.78 -2.07
C MET A 1 8.28 14.48 -1.42
N THR A 2 6.98 14.21 -1.28
CA THR A 2 6.51 13.01 -0.57
C THR A 2 6.58 11.83 -1.54
N ASN A 3 7.32 10.79 -1.18
CA ASN A 3 7.51 9.61 -2.02
C ASN A 3 6.34 8.63 -1.81
N VAL A 4 5.83 7.99 -2.85
CA VAL A 4 4.69 7.06 -2.74
C VAL A 4 5.01 5.89 -1.80
N GLN A 5 6.25 5.40 -1.82
CA GLN A 5 6.76 4.38 -0.89
C GLN A 5 6.53 4.74 0.58
N GLU A 6 6.82 5.99 0.95
CA GLU A 6 6.67 6.48 2.31
C GLU A 6 5.21 6.49 2.72
N VAL A 7 4.33 7.00 1.86
CA VAL A 7 2.88 7.04 2.12
C VAL A 7 2.36 5.62 2.34
N VAL A 8 2.67 4.70 1.44
CA VAL A 8 2.24 3.29 1.53
C VAL A 8 2.72 2.65 2.84
N THR A 9 3.99 2.85 3.19
CA THR A 9 4.58 2.27 4.40
C THR A 9 3.94 2.86 5.66
N GLN A 10 3.70 4.18 5.70
CA GLN A 10 3.02 4.85 6.81
C GLN A 10 1.56 4.37 6.96
N GLN A 11 0.85 4.19 5.86
CA GLN A 11 -0.53 3.70 5.89
C GLN A 11 -0.60 2.25 6.37
N PHE A 12 0.34 1.41 5.93
CA PHE A 12 0.44 0.04 6.38
C PHE A 12 0.85 -0.05 7.86
N ALA A 13 1.87 0.70 8.27
CA ALA A 13 2.31 0.85 9.65
C ALA A 13 1.16 1.21 10.61
N ALA A 14 0.34 2.18 10.20
CA ALA A 14 -0.84 2.58 10.97
C ALA A 14 -1.94 1.49 11.03
N LEU A 15 -1.95 0.52 10.12
CA LEU A 15 -2.92 -0.59 10.13
C LEU A 15 -2.46 -1.77 10.99
N VAL A 16 -1.15 -2.08 10.96
CA VAL A 16 -0.57 -3.17 11.75
C VAL A 16 -0.17 -2.73 13.17
N ASP A 17 -0.47 -1.48 13.54
CA ASP A 17 -0.10 -0.87 14.82
C ASP A 17 1.41 -1.01 15.11
N MET A 18 2.23 -0.81 14.07
CA MET A 18 3.69 -0.97 14.14
C MET A 18 4.37 0.24 13.50
N PRO A 19 5.49 0.74 14.06
CA PRO A 19 6.24 1.82 13.44
C PRO A 19 6.78 1.42 12.07
N ALA A 20 6.67 2.30 11.08
CA ALA A 20 7.19 2.12 9.72
C ALA A 20 8.68 1.73 9.66
N ASP A 21 9.48 2.22 10.61
CA ASP A 21 10.91 1.88 10.73
C ASP A 21 11.18 0.39 11.01
N ARG A 22 10.20 -0.33 11.59
CA ARG A 22 10.28 -1.77 11.84
C ARG A 22 9.73 -2.62 10.69
N ILE A 23 9.17 -1.98 9.67
CA ILE A 23 8.53 -2.66 8.56
C ILE A 23 9.53 -2.73 7.42
N ASP A 24 10.01 -3.94 7.18
CA ASP A 24 10.86 -4.24 6.04
C ASP A 24 10.01 -4.24 4.77
N GLN A 25 10.42 -3.41 3.80
CA GLN A 25 9.70 -3.19 2.55
C GLN A 25 9.84 -4.35 1.54
N ASP A 26 10.85 -5.19 1.72
CA ASP A 26 11.13 -6.39 0.92
C ASP A 26 10.52 -7.65 1.57
N ALA A 27 10.12 -7.58 2.83
CA ALA A 27 9.42 -8.65 3.51
C ALA A 27 7.96 -8.79 3.02
N PRO A 28 7.44 -10.04 3.01
CA PRO A 28 6.09 -10.29 2.56
C PRO A 28 5.07 -9.70 3.54
N LEU A 29 4.08 -9.00 3.00
CA LEU A 29 3.00 -8.34 3.76
C LEU A 29 2.28 -9.32 4.72
N GLY A 30 2.09 -10.57 4.27
CA GLY A 30 1.50 -11.63 5.09
C GLY A 30 2.28 -11.95 6.36
N ALA A 31 3.60 -11.74 6.39
CA ALA A 31 4.42 -11.98 7.58
C ALA A 31 4.12 -10.97 8.70
N TYR A 32 3.63 -9.78 8.35
CA TYR A 32 3.21 -8.75 9.31
C TYR A 32 1.74 -8.91 9.76
N GLY A 33 1.07 -10.00 9.35
CA GLY A 33 -0.32 -10.24 9.68
C GLY A 33 -1.30 -9.54 8.73
N MET A 34 -0.89 -9.21 7.50
CA MET A 34 -1.82 -8.69 6.50
C MET A 34 -2.91 -9.71 6.19
N THR A 35 -4.14 -9.38 6.58
CA THR A 35 -5.36 -10.17 6.33
C THR A 35 -6.23 -9.48 5.28
N SER A 36 -7.24 -10.18 4.74
CA SER A 36 -8.22 -9.58 3.82
C SER A 36 -8.89 -8.32 4.37
N ILE A 37 -9.11 -8.22 5.68
CA ILE A 37 -9.72 -7.04 6.30
C ILE A 37 -8.75 -5.85 6.26
N LEU A 38 -7.48 -6.07 6.61
CA LEU A 38 -6.46 -5.02 6.53
C LEU A 38 -6.20 -4.60 5.09
N ALA A 39 -6.26 -5.55 4.16
CA ALA A 39 -6.17 -5.29 2.73
C ALA A 39 -7.26 -4.32 2.24
N VAL A 40 -8.52 -4.58 2.56
CA VAL A 40 -9.64 -3.69 2.19
C VAL A 40 -9.50 -2.31 2.85
N GLN A 41 -9.05 -2.24 4.10
CA GLN A 41 -8.79 -0.97 4.77
C GLN A 41 -7.65 -0.18 4.12
N LEU A 42 -6.55 -0.86 3.78
CA LEU A 42 -5.40 -0.25 3.11
C LEU A 42 -5.80 0.32 1.75
N LEU A 43 -6.55 -0.45 0.96
CA LEU A 43 -7.13 0.02 -0.30
C LEU A 43 -7.90 1.31 -0.08
N GLY A 44 -8.92 1.32 0.78
CA GLY A 44 -9.74 2.51 1.02
C GLY A 44 -8.96 3.72 1.55
N LYS A 45 -7.84 3.52 2.27
CA LYS A 45 -6.94 4.61 2.67
C LYS A 45 -6.12 5.15 1.50
N LEU A 46 -5.52 4.27 0.70
CA LEU A 46 -4.72 4.64 -0.47
C LEU A 46 -5.57 5.31 -1.54
N GLU A 47 -6.80 4.84 -1.76
CA GLU A 47 -7.73 5.48 -2.69
C GLU A 47 -8.05 6.92 -2.27
N LYS A 48 -8.20 7.18 -0.96
CA LYS A 48 -8.45 8.54 -0.44
C LYS A 48 -7.22 9.44 -0.47
N GLU A 49 -6.06 8.91 -0.07
CA GLU A 49 -4.81 9.67 0.02
C GLU A 49 -4.19 9.97 -1.35
N CYS A 50 -4.13 8.95 -2.21
CA CYS A 50 -3.47 9.03 -3.51
C CYS A 50 -4.45 9.20 -4.68
N ASN A 51 -5.77 9.16 -4.45
CA ASN A 51 -6.77 9.21 -5.52
C ASN A 51 -6.59 8.12 -6.59
N VAL A 52 -6.05 6.97 -6.20
CA VAL A 52 -5.90 5.79 -7.07
C VAL A 52 -7.09 4.86 -6.89
N ALA A 53 -7.44 4.09 -7.91
CA ALA A 53 -8.39 2.98 -7.77
C ALA A 53 -7.61 1.66 -7.76
N LEU A 54 -7.63 0.95 -6.64
CA LEU A 54 -6.93 -0.32 -6.47
C LEU A 54 -7.94 -1.42 -6.17
N SER A 55 -7.67 -2.62 -6.69
CA SER A 55 -8.52 -3.79 -6.47
C SER A 55 -7.85 -4.79 -5.54
N LEU A 56 -8.64 -5.62 -4.88
CA LEU A 56 -8.13 -6.66 -3.99
C LEU A 56 -7.19 -7.63 -4.73
N GLU A 57 -7.50 -7.97 -5.99
CA GLU A 57 -6.63 -8.80 -6.84
C GLU A 57 -5.22 -8.22 -6.99
N GLU A 58 -5.12 -6.93 -7.33
CA GLU A 58 -3.84 -6.24 -7.46
C GLU A 58 -3.10 -6.22 -6.11
N LEU A 59 -3.82 -5.95 -5.01
CA LEU A 59 -3.23 -5.94 -3.67
C LEU A 59 -2.78 -7.32 -3.19
N THR A 60 -3.43 -8.40 -3.63
CA THR A 60 -3.01 -9.77 -3.34
C THR A 60 -1.90 -10.25 -4.27
N SER A 61 -1.79 -9.62 -5.44
CA SER A 61 -0.69 -9.84 -6.40
C SER A 61 0.61 -9.26 -5.86
N VAL A 62 0.53 -8.11 -5.18
CA VAL A 62 1.70 -7.50 -4.52
C VAL A 62 2.08 -8.32 -3.28
N GLY A 63 3.30 -8.85 -3.29
CA GLY A 63 3.83 -9.64 -2.17
C GLY A 63 4.39 -8.78 -1.04
N THR A 64 4.87 -7.57 -1.36
CA THR A 64 5.68 -6.72 -0.47
C THR A 64 5.24 -5.25 -0.55
N LEU A 65 5.68 -4.41 0.39
CA LEU A 65 5.39 -2.97 0.36
C LEU A 65 6.07 -2.27 -0.82
N ASN A 66 7.25 -2.72 -1.20
CA ASN A 66 7.96 -2.18 -2.34
C ASN A 66 7.15 -2.33 -3.63
N ASP A 67 6.55 -3.52 -3.82
CA ASP A 67 5.70 -3.82 -4.97
C ASP A 67 4.38 -3.03 -4.91
N LEU A 68 3.82 -2.86 -3.71
CA LEU A 68 2.64 -2.03 -3.48
C LEU A 68 2.89 -0.55 -3.80
N GLY A 69 4.04 0.00 -3.41
CA GLY A 69 4.45 1.36 -3.74
C GLY A 69 4.65 1.57 -5.24
N ALA A 70 5.25 0.59 -5.92
CA ALA A 70 5.41 0.59 -7.36
C ALA A 70 4.04 0.54 -8.08
N LEU A 71 3.12 -0.30 -7.60
CA LEU A 71 1.77 -0.42 -8.12
C LEU A 71 0.99 0.90 -8.00
N VAL A 72 1.01 1.54 -6.83
CA VAL A 72 0.36 2.84 -6.60
C VAL A 72 0.95 3.90 -7.52
N SER A 73 2.28 3.97 -7.61
CA SER A 73 2.98 4.91 -8.49
C SER A 73 2.61 4.71 -9.95
N ARG A 74 2.48 3.45 -10.38
CA ARG A 74 2.02 3.09 -11.72
C ARG A 74 0.59 3.55 -11.95
N LYS A 75 -0.34 3.28 -11.02
CA LYS A 75 -1.74 3.71 -11.13
C LYS A 75 -1.89 5.23 -11.18
N LEU A 76 -1.09 5.96 -10.40
CA LEU A 76 -1.02 7.42 -10.45
C LEU A 76 -0.58 7.92 -11.84
N ALA A 77 0.41 7.29 -12.45
CA ALA A 77 0.87 7.62 -13.79
C ALA A 77 -0.14 7.23 -14.89
N GLU A 78 -0.86 6.12 -14.69
CA GLU A 78 -1.87 5.61 -15.61
C GLU A 78 -3.23 6.34 -15.51
N SER A 79 -3.49 7.07 -14.43
CA SER A 79 -4.71 7.83 -14.22
C SER A 79 -4.49 9.35 -14.29
N PRO A 80 -4.24 9.94 -15.47
CA PRO A 80 -4.07 11.38 -15.63
C PRO A 80 -5.38 12.19 -15.59
N GLY A 81 -6.41 11.76 -14.86
CA GLY A 81 -7.66 12.50 -14.82
C GLY A 81 -8.70 11.97 -13.85
N ALA A 82 -8.92 12.73 -12.78
CA ALA A 82 -10.24 12.97 -12.22
C ALA A 82 -10.45 14.49 -12.16
#